data_AF-A0A661QL09-F1
#
_entry.id   AF-A0A661QL09-F1
#
_cell.length_a   1.000
_cell.length_b   1.000
_cell.length_c   1.000
_cell.angle_alpha   90.00
_cell.angle_beta   90.00
_cell.angle_gamma   90.00
#
_symmetry.space_group_name_H-M   'P 1'
#
loop_
_entity.id
_entity.type
_entity.pdbx_description
1 polymer ?
#
loop_
_entity_poly.entity_id
_entity_poly.type
_entity_poly.pdbx_seq_one_letter_code
_entity_poly.pdbx_strand_id
1 'polypeptide(L)' 'MFVWTADAIFGELALLLPRYVEHLTKAVEKMGTDQWEDELQRQFAALARISIDYAVMEKAQDVRCVAGEFDCFVCNPSIF' A
#
# COMPACT_ATOMS: atom_id res chain seq x y z
N MET A 1 2.76 -2.38 -11.58
CA MET A 1 3.58 -3.23 -10.67
C MET A 1 4.51 -2.31 -9.91
N PHE A 2 4.75 -2.59 -8.64
CA PHE A 2 5.64 -1.79 -7.81
C PHE A 2 6.64 -2.67 -7.09
N VAL A 3 7.86 -2.15 -6.90
CA VAL A 3 8.89 -2.78 -6.09
C VAL A 3 9.52 -1.72 -5.20
N TRP A 4 9.60 -2.01 -3.91
CA TRP A 4 10.18 -1.15 -2.88
C TRP A 4 10.64 -2.01 -1.71
N THR A 5 11.53 -1.46 -0.88
CA THR A 5 11.78 -2.04 0.44
C THR A 5 10.62 -1.74 1.37
N ALA A 6 10.42 -2.57 2.39
CA ALA A 6 9.37 -2.35 3.39
C ALA A 6 9.53 -1.00 4.10
N ASP A 7 10.78 -0.61 4.42
CA ASP A 7 11.08 0.66 5.07
C ASP A 7 10.73 1.87 4.20
N ALA A 8 11.01 1.79 2.89
CA ALA A 8 10.74 2.89 1.96
C ALA A 8 9.24 3.17 1.84
N ILE A 9 8.43 2.13 1.60
CA ILE A 9 6.97 2.30 1.51
C ILE A 9 6.37 2.72 2.85
N PHE A 10 6.89 2.19 3.97
CA PHE A 10 6.41 2.56 5.28
C PHE A 10 6.68 4.03 5.60
N GLY A 11 7.86 4.55 5.22
CA GLY A 11 8.19 5.97 5.35
C GLY A 11 7.23 6.87 4.56
N GLU A 12 6.95 6.53 3.30
CA GLU A 12 6.00 7.27 2.47
C GLU A 12 4.57 7.21 3.03
N LEU A 13 4.13 6.04 3.51
CA LEU A 13 2.82 5.89 4.15
C LEU A 13 2.72 6.68 5.45
N ALA A 14 3.78 6.74 6.25
CA ALA A 14 3.81 7.52 7.48
C ALA A 14 3.72 9.03 7.20
N LEU A 15 4.34 9.50 6.12
CA LEU A 15 4.30 10.91 5.71
C LEU A 15 2.95 11.28 5.06
N LEU A 16 2.45 10.47 4.15
CA LEU A 16 1.29 10.79 3.31
C LEU A 16 -0.04 10.35 3.94
N LEU A 17 -0.03 9.29 4.74
CA LEU A 17 -1.21 8.64 5.32
C LEU A 17 -0.97 8.26 6.80
N PRO A 18 -0.58 9.21 7.68
CA PRO A 18 -0.23 8.90 9.07
C PRO A 18 -1.35 8.18 9.84
N ARG A 19 -2.62 8.52 9.57
CA ARG A 19 -3.79 7.84 10.16
C ARG A 19 -3.87 6.36 9.76
N TYR A 20 -3.50 6.03 8.53
CA TYR A 20 -3.51 4.64 8.07
C TYR A 20 -2.46 3.83 8.81
N VAL A 21 -1.26 4.39 8.94
CA VAL A 21 -0.19 3.78 9.72
C VAL A 21 -0.62 3.58 11.17
N GLU A 22 -1.30 4.54 11.78
CA GLU A 22 -1.83 4.42 13.15
C GLU A 22 -2.81 3.24 13.30
N HIS A 23 -3.82 3.16 12.43
CA HIS A 23 -4.82 2.09 12.45
C HIS A 23 -4.19 0.71 12.20
N LEU A 24 -3.28 0.60 11.23
CA LEU A 24 -2.57 -0.64 10.93
C LEU A 24 -1.66 -1.06 12.09
N THR A 25 -0.98 -0.10 12.73
CA THR A 25 -0.14 -0.38 13.91
C THR A 25 -0.96 -0.97 15.05
N LYS A 26 -2.14 -0.39 15.35
CA LYS A 26 -3.06 -0.93 16.38
C LYS A 26 -3.53 -2.35 16.09
N ALA A 27 -3.75 -2.69 14.81
CA ALA A 27 -4.06 -4.07 14.44
C ALA A 27 -2.86 -4.99 14.71
N VAL A 28 -1.65 -4.59 14.27
CA VAL A 28 -0.41 -5.37 14.44
C VAL A 28 -0.07 -5.62 15.90
N GLU A 29 -0.42 -4.72 16.83
CA GLU A 29 -0.27 -4.94 18.28
C GLU A 29 -1.01 -6.17 18.81
N LYS A 30 -2.05 -6.64 18.11
CA LYS A 30 -2.83 -7.84 18.45
C LYS A 30 -2.43 -9.06 17.64
N MET A 31 -1.43 -8.95 16.77
CA MET A 31 -0.95 -10.05 15.95
C MET A 31 -0.46 -11.21 16.81
N GLY A 32 -0.87 -12.43 16.47
CA GLY A 32 -0.52 -13.64 17.23
C GLY A 32 -1.37 -13.88 18.48
N THR A 33 -2.41 -13.08 18.70
CA THR A 33 -3.42 -13.31 19.75
C THR A 33 -4.75 -13.76 19.14
N ASP A 34 -5.63 -14.31 19.97
CA ASP A 34 -6.99 -14.70 19.56
C ASP A 34 -7.85 -13.50 19.10
N GLN A 35 -7.39 -12.26 19.35
CA GLN A 35 -8.08 -11.01 18.97
C GLN A 35 -7.59 -10.45 17.62
N TRP A 36 -6.63 -11.10 16.96
CA TRP A 36 -6.02 -10.59 15.73
C TRP A 36 -7.04 -10.32 14.62
N GLU A 37 -7.90 -11.30 14.33
CA GLU A 37 -8.86 -11.21 13.21
C GLU A 37 -9.88 -10.08 13.43
N ASP A 38 -10.48 -10.03 14.62
CA ASP A 38 -11.46 -9.00 14.99
C ASP A 38 -10.85 -7.59 14.98
N GLU A 39 -9.63 -7.44 15.53
CA GLU A 39 -8.95 -6.15 15.56
C GLU A 39 -8.56 -5.69 14.16
N LEU A 40 -8.02 -6.60 13.34
CA LEU A 40 -7.67 -6.30 11.95
C LEU A 40 -8.90 -5.84 11.19
N GLN A 41 -10.03 -6.57 11.28
CA GLN A 41 -11.26 -6.19 10.59
C GLN A 41 -11.77 -4.82 11.06
N ARG A 42 -11.75 -4.55 12.37
CA ARG A 42 -12.19 -3.28 12.95
C ARG A 42 -11.34 -2.10 12.48
N GLN A 43 -10.02 -2.23 12.56
CA GLN A 43 -9.11 -1.15 12.17
C GLN A 43 -9.13 -0.93 10.66
N PHE A 44 -9.21 -2.01 9.87
CA PHE A 44 -9.27 -1.91 8.41
C PHE A 44 -10.59 -1.31 7.92
N ALA A 45 -11.71 -1.61 8.56
CA ALA A 45 -13.02 -1.03 8.24
C ALA A 45 -13.08 0.49 8.49
N ALA A 46 -12.23 1.03 9.37
CA ALA A 46 -12.13 2.46 9.64
C ALA A 46 -11.32 3.22 8.57
N LEU A 47 -10.60 2.51 7.69
CA LEU A 47 -9.79 3.10 6.64
C LEU A 47 -10.63 3.44 5.41
N ALA A 48 -10.34 4.58 4.79
CA ALA A 48 -10.97 4.93 3.52
C ALA A 48 -10.34 4.11 2.38
N ARG A 49 -11.18 3.71 1.42
CA ARG A 49 -10.72 2.99 0.24
C ARG A 49 -9.99 3.94 -0.71
N ILE A 50 -8.68 3.78 -0.82
CA ILE A 50 -7.81 4.58 -1.66
C ILE A 50 -6.83 3.67 -2.41
N SER A 51 -6.52 3.98 -3.68
CA SER A 51 -5.50 3.24 -4.44
C SER A 51 -4.11 3.71 -4.04
N ILE A 52 -3.13 2.80 -4.09
CA ILE A 52 -1.74 3.13 -3.74
C ILE A 52 -1.12 4.12 -4.74
N ASP A 53 -1.53 4.08 -6.00
CA ASP A 53 -1.13 5.01 -7.06
C ASP A 53 -1.45 6.46 -6.67
N TYR A 54 -2.69 6.72 -6.24
CA TYR A 54 -3.13 8.05 -5.83
C TYR A 54 -2.61 8.43 -4.44
N ALA A 55 -2.54 7.45 -3.53
CA ALA A 55 -2.18 7.71 -2.15
C ALA A 55 -0.68 7.99 -1.98
N VAL A 56 0.17 7.34 -2.78
CA VAL A 56 1.62 7.37 -2.66
C VAL A 56 2.29 7.82 -3.96
N MET A 57 2.00 7.19 -5.10
CA MET A 57 2.82 7.40 -6.30
C MET A 57 2.71 8.77 -6.96
N GLU A 58 1.57 9.45 -6.82
CA GLU A 58 1.43 10.84 -7.27
C GLU A 58 2.17 11.86 -6.39
N LYS A 59 2.56 11.47 -5.17
CA LYS A 59 3.11 12.39 -4.15
C LYS A 59 4.54 12.05 -3.72
N ALA A 60 4.99 10.82 -3.98
CA ALA A 60 6.31 10.33 -3.63
C ALA A 60 7.38 11.08 -4.43
N GLN A 61 8.47 11.47 -3.75
CA GLN A 61 9.53 12.29 -4.36
C GLN A 61 10.57 11.46 -5.12
N ASP A 62 10.80 10.20 -4.73
CA ASP A 62 11.81 9.32 -5.34
C ASP A 62 11.16 8.13 -6.06
N VAL A 63 10.57 8.40 -7.22
CA VAL A 63 9.96 7.39 -8.08
C VAL A 63 10.90 7.07 -9.23
N ARG A 64 11.25 5.78 -9.40
CA ARG A 64 12.03 5.27 -10.54
C ARG A 64 11.17 4.32 -11.36
N CYS A 65 11.26 4.43 -12.67
CA CYS A 65 10.54 3.56 -13.60
C CYS A 65 11.56 2.73 -14.40
N VAL A 66 11.30 1.43 -14.51
CA VAL A 66 12.07 0.50 -15.34
C VAL A 66 11.15 -0.01 -16.44
N ALA A 67 11.59 0.09 -17.69
CA ALA A 67 10.85 -0.45 -18.82
C ALA A 67 10.79 -1.98 -18.71
N GLY A 68 9.59 -2.54 -18.67
CA GLY A 68 9.39 -3.97 -18.80
C GLY A 68 9.44 -4.36 -20.27
N GLU A 69 10.45 -5.12 -20.68
CA GLU A 69 10.58 -5.65 -22.06
C GLU A 69 9.86 -6.99 -22.24
N PHE A 70 8.95 -7.33 -21.32
CA PHE A 70 8.19 -8.58 -21.31
C PHE A 70 6.75 -8.36 -21.77
N ASP A 71 6.17 -9.36 -22.42
CA ASP A 71 4.76 -9.36 -22.82
C ASP A 71 3.87 -9.32 -21.58
N CYS A 72 3.25 -8.16 -21.36
CA CYS A 72 2.22 -7.99 -20.35
C CYS A 72 0.87 -7.85 -21.06
N PHE A 73 0.00 -8.85 -20.87
CA PHE A 73 -1.33 -8.91 -21.51
C PHE A 73 -2.21 -7.69 -21.17
N VAL A 74 -2.06 -7.13 -19.96
CA VAL A 74 -2.79 -5.93 -19.51
C VAL A 74 -2.22 -4.64 -20.13
N CYS A 75 -0.96 -4.64 -20.55
CA CYS A 75 -0.28 -3.47 -21.12
C CYS A 75 -0.25 -3.47 -22.66
N ASN A 76 -0.89 -4.43 -23.33
CA ASN A 76 -0.91 -4.49 -24.78
C ASN A 76 -1.97 -3.53 -25.36
N PRO A 77 -1.58 -2.43 -26.03
CA PRO A 77 -2.54 -1.50 -26.63
C PRO A 77 -3.27 -2.08 -27.84
N SER A 78 -2.89 -3.25 -28.36
CA SER A 78 -3.51 -3.89 -29.53
C SER A 78 -4.75 -4.74 -29.21
N ILE A 79 -5.25 -4.72 -27.98
CA ILE A 79 -6.48 -5.45 -27.55
C ILE A 79 -7.68 -4.48 -27.31
N PHE A 80 -7.55 -3.21 -27.70
CA PHE A 80 -8.67 -2.26 -27.80
C PHE A 80 -8.98 -1.87 -29.24
#